data_AF-A0A9P0D8U5-F1
#
_entry.id   AF-A0A9P0D8U5-F1
#
_cell.length_a   1.000
_cell.length_b   1.000
_cell.length_c   1.000
_cell.angle_alpha   90.00
_cell.angle_beta   90.00
_cell.angle_gamma   90.00
#
_symmetry.space_group_name_H-M   'P 1'
#
loop_
_entity.id
_entity.type
_entity.pdbx_description
1 polymer ?
#
loop_
_entity_poly.entity_id
_entity_poly.type
_entity_poly.pdbx_seq_one_letter_code
_entity_poly.pdbx_strand_id
1 'polypeptide(L)'
;MSWILKLRVGIKSAENYHRKNTSDIVENVKQLTADIKNSPYHTFGNHSNCAQYFCKREQNDRDYVTEMKECGLMDDIVYADRDYGLQCDDDNDDDDVLEQNKLKFLDSLPKSIDDICKIEVSTRGQASNDLWKEHRSNMLTA
;
A
#
# COMPACT_ATOMS: atom_id res chain seq x y z
N MET A 1 20.82 -5.93 -9.67
CA MET A 1 19.51 -6.06 -8.97
C MET A 1 19.09 -4.66 -8.52
N SER A 2 17.88 -4.21 -8.91
CA SER A 2 17.35 -2.86 -8.57
C SER A 2 17.22 -2.66 -7.06
N TRP A 3 17.37 -1.42 -6.58
CA TRP A 3 17.26 -1.05 -5.15
C TRP A 3 15.88 -1.40 -4.56
N ILE A 4 14.81 -1.20 -5.32
CA ILE A 4 13.45 -1.57 -4.93
C ILE A 4 13.34 -3.08 -4.69
N LEU A 5 13.99 -3.88 -5.54
CA LEU A 5 14.00 -5.34 -5.37
C LEU A 5 14.79 -5.76 -4.13
N LYS A 6 15.88 -5.06 -3.80
CA LYS A 6 16.65 -5.32 -2.57
C LYS A 6 15.82 -5.05 -1.32
N LEU A 7 15.10 -3.93 -1.27
CA LEU A 7 14.18 -3.61 -0.16
C LEU A 7 13.13 -4.70 0.03
N ARG A 8 12.46 -5.08 -1.07
CA ARG A 8 11.44 -6.14 -1.05
C ARG A 8 12.00 -7.49 -0.57
N VAL A 9 13.19 -7.87 -1.04
CA VAL A 9 13.85 -9.11 -0.63
C VAL A 9 14.21 -9.07 0.86
N GLY A 10 14.68 -7.92 1.36
CA GLY A 10 14.96 -7.70 2.78
C GLY A 10 13.72 -7.92 3.64
N ILE A 11 12.62 -7.25 3.31
CA ILE A 11 11.35 -7.35 4.06
C ILE A 11 10.84 -8.81 4.06
N LYS A 12 10.83 -9.48 2.90
CA LYS A 12 10.42 -10.88 2.81
C LYS A 12 11.32 -11.82 3.63
N SER A 13 12.61 -11.52 3.74
CA SER A 13 13.52 -12.33 4.54
C SER A 13 13.23 -12.19 6.03
N ALA A 14 12.99 -10.96 6.51
CA ALA A 14 12.61 -10.70 7.90
C ALA A 14 11.26 -11.35 8.26
N GLU A 15 10.27 -11.21 7.38
CA GLU A 15 8.95 -11.85 7.52
C GLU A 15 9.08 -13.38 7.65
N ASN A 16 9.84 -14.01 6.75
CA ASN A 16 10.05 -15.46 6.78
C ASN A 16 10.79 -15.95 8.03
N TYR A 17 11.63 -15.09 8.63
CA TYR A 17 12.30 -15.40 9.88
C TYR A 17 11.30 -15.37 11.05
N HIS A 18 10.55 -14.28 11.19
CA HIS A 18 9.59 -14.09 12.28
C HIS A 18 8.39 -15.04 12.19
N ARG A 19 7.97 -15.43 10.99
CA ARG A 19 6.93 -16.44 10.79
C ARG A 19 7.28 -17.80 11.42
N LYS A 20 8.57 -18.14 11.50
CA LYS A 20 9.05 -19.41 12.08
C LYS A 20 9.18 -19.35 13.60
N ASN A 21 9.23 -18.15 14.17
CA ASN A 21 9.39 -17.95 15.60
C ASN A 21 8.01 -17.58 16.17
N THR A 22 7.29 -18.51 16.79
CA THR A 22 5.87 -18.29 17.20
C THR A 22 5.70 -18.21 18.72
N SER A 23 6.80 -18.18 19.48
CA SER A 23 6.77 -18.27 20.95
C SER A 23 6.21 -17.03 21.64
N ASP A 24 6.46 -15.84 21.09
CA ASP A 24 5.92 -14.56 21.60
C ASP A 24 5.53 -13.66 20.42
N ILE A 25 4.24 -13.60 20.11
CA ILE A 25 3.72 -12.82 18.98
C ILE A 25 4.01 -11.33 19.16
N VAL A 26 3.90 -10.80 20.38
CA VAL A 26 4.07 -9.37 20.64
C VAL A 26 5.53 -8.97 20.40
N GLU A 27 6.46 -9.77 20.91
CA GLU A 27 7.89 -9.52 20.71
C GLU A 27 8.30 -9.71 19.24
N ASN A 28 7.77 -10.72 18.54
CA ASN A 28 8.03 -10.91 17.12
C ASN A 28 7.53 -9.73 16.27
N VAL A 29 6.33 -9.20 16.56
CA VAL A 29 5.80 -8.02 15.85
C VAL A 29 6.70 -6.81 16.08
N LYS A 30 7.19 -6.59 17.31
CA LYS A 30 8.13 -5.50 17.60
C LYS A 30 9.44 -5.66 16.82
N GLN A 31 10.00 -6.86 16.81
CA GLN A 31 11.25 -7.14 16.10
C GLN A 31 11.10 -7.02 14.58
N LEU A 32 10.02 -7.58 14.00
CA LEU A 32 9.71 -7.44 12.58
C LEU A 32 9.52 -5.96 12.20
N THR A 33 8.86 -5.18 13.06
CA THR A 33 8.69 -3.74 12.85
C THR A 33 10.04 -3.01 12.82
N ALA A 34 10.96 -3.37 13.73
CA ALA A 34 12.31 -2.82 13.74
C ALA A 34 13.08 -3.19 12.46
N ASP A 35 12.96 -4.43 11.99
CA ASP A 35 13.59 -4.91 10.76
C ASP A 35 13.06 -4.18 9.51
N ILE A 36 11.75 -3.98 9.41
CA ILE A 36 11.12 -3.23 8.31
C ILE A 36 11.63 -1.77 8.31
N LYS A 37 11.64 -1.11 9.46
CA LYS A 37 12.13 0.28 9.60
C LYS A 37 13.62 0.41 9.28
N ASN A 38 14.41 -0.62 9.57
CA ASN A 38 15.84 -0.64 9.26
C ASN A 38 16.16 -1.10 7.83
N SER A 39 15.21 -1.69 7.10
CA SER A 39 15.42 -2.23 5.75
C SER A 39 15.94 -1.20 4.73
N PRO A 40 15.45 0.07 4.72
CA PRO A 40 16.03 1.13 3.91
C PRO A 40 17.51 1.40 4.24
N TYR A 41 17.83 1.56 5.52
CA TYR A 41 19.20 1.81 5.98
C TYR A 41 20.14 0.67 5.56
N HIS A 42 19.74 -0.58 5.80
CA HIS A 42 20.48 -1.76 5.35
C HIS A 42 20.70 -1.76 3.84
N THR A 43 19.65 -1.46 3.06
CA THR A 43 19.72 -1.50 1.60
C THR A 43 20.67 -0.44 1.05
N PHE A 44 20.77 0.71 1.71
CA PHE A 44 21.61 1.84 1.29
C PHE A 44 22.97 1.90 2.01
N GLY A 45 23.38 0.81 2.65
CA GLY A 45 24.75 0.62 3.15
C GLY A 45 24.98 0.95 4.62
N ASN A 46 23.96 1.42 5.34
CA ASN A 46 24.06 1.64 6.78
C ASN A 46 23.64 0.37 7.54
N HIS A 47 24.60 -0.27 8.21
CA HIS A 47 24.39 -1.56 8.86
C HIS A 47 24.33 -1.49 10.40
N SER A 48 24.31 -0.30 10.99
CA SER A 48 24.45 -0.09 12.44
C SER A 48 23.37 -0.77 13.28
N ASN A 49 22.15 -0.90 12.73
CA ASN A 49 21.00 -1.48 13.43
C ASN A 49 20.56 -2.83 12.84
N CYS A 50 21.42 -3.49 12.04
CA CYS A 50 21.06 -4.77 11.45
C CYS A 50 21.10 -5.92 12.45
N ALA A 51 20.05 -6.73 12.49
CA ALA A 51 20.08 -7.99 13.22
C ALA A 51 21.06 -8.98 12.56
N GLN A 52 21.73 -9.80 13.37
CA GLN A 52 22.75 -10.75 12.91
C GLN A 52 22.20 -11.80 11.92
N TYR A 53 20.95 -12.22 12.11
CA TYR A 53 20.32 -13.19 11.22
C TYR A 53 20.06 -12.62 9.81
N PHE A 54 19.99 -11.29 9.70
CA PHE A 54 19.60 -10.54 8.52
C PHE A 54 20.82 -10.03 7.73
N CYS A 55 21.81 -9.44 8.41
CA CYS A 55 22.99 -8.89 7.77
C CYS A 55 24.18 -9.85 7.81
N LYS A 56 24.50 -10.43 6.65
CA LYS A 56 25.58 -11.43 6.50
C LYS A 56 26.89 -10.89 5.92
N ARG A 57 26.97 -9.60 5.58
CA ARG A 57 28.12 -9.03 4.84
C ARG A 57 29.17 -8.45 5.75
N GLU A 58 30.41 -8.43 5.26
CA GLU A 58 31.49 -7.60 5.80
C GLU A 58 31.18 -6.11 5.50
N GLN A 59 31.40 -5.24 6.49
CA GLN A 59 30.94 -3.83 6.58
C GLN A 59 31.65 -2.87 5.62
N ASN A 60 31.90 -3.27 4.37
CA ASN A 60 32.68 -2.51 3.39
C ASN A 60 31.81 -1.90 2.26
N ASP A 61 30.49 -1.90 2.42
CA ASP A 61 29.56 -1.22 1.51
C ASP A 61 29.61 0.31 1.77
N ARG A 62 29.57 1.11 0.71
CA ARG A 62 29.45 2.57 0.82
C ARG A 62 28.10 2.92 1.43
N ASP A 63 28.12 3.70 2.50
CA ASP A 63 26.91 4.26 3.11
C ASP A 63 26.41 5.45 2.27
N TYR A 64 25.26 5.28 1.62
CA TYR A 64 24.58 6.31 0.84
C TYR A 64 23.50 7.04 1.65
N VAL A 65 23.24 6.66 2.90
CA VAL A 65 22.14 7.21 3.70
C VAL A 65 22.33 8.70 3.93
N THR A 66 23.58 9.17 4.04
CA THR A 66 23.87 10.60 4.23
C THR A 66 23.45 11.41 3.00
N GLU A 67 23.92 11.03 1.81
CA GLU A 67 23.55 11.72 0.56
C GLU A 67 22.05 11.63 0.27
N MET A 68 21.41 10.50 0.62
CA MET A 68 19.97 10.33 0.45
C MET A 68 19.13 11.19 1.40
N LYS A 69 19.64 11.48 2.60
CA LYS A 69 19.01 12.44 3.52
C LYS A 69 19.14 13.86 2.99
N GLU A 70 20.30 14.23 2.45
CA GLU A 70 20.53 15.57 1.89
C GLU A 70 19.59 15.91 0.74
N CYS A 71 19.22 14.92 -0.09
CA CYS A 71 18.27 15.11 -1.18
C CYS A 71 16.81 14.81 -0.81
N GLY A 72 16.51 14.49 0.44
CA GLY A 72 15.15 14.17 0.92
C GLY A 72 14.62 12.78 0.56
N LEU A 73 15.28 12.05 -0.34
CA LEU A 73 14.84 10.72 -0.79
C LEU A 73 14.73 9.71 0.36
N MET A 74 15.59 9.82 1.39
CA MET A 74 15.50 8.95 2.55
C MET A 74 14.22 9.19 3.37
N ASP A 75 13.80 10.45 3.48
CA ASP A 75 12.58 10.82 4.20
C ASP A 75 11.35 10.33 3.45
N ASP A 76 11.33 10.47 2.12
CA ASP A 76 10.25 9.93 1.28
C ASP A 76 10.04 8.43 1.48
N ILE A 77 11.13 7.67 1.66
CA ILE A 77 11.06 6.22 1.88
C ILE A 77 10.65 5.88 3.31
N VAL A 78 11.28 6.50 4.32
CA VAL A 78 11.07 6.17 5.75
C VAL A 78 9.69 6.63 6.22
N TYR A 79 9.16 7.71 5.64
CA TYR A 79 7.89 8.30 6.00
C TYR A 79 6.79 8.05 4.96
N ALA A 80 7.00 7.13 4.02
CA ALA A 80 5.98 6.73 3.05
C ALA A 80 4.66 6.30 3.73
N ASP A 81 4.73 5.78 4.95
CA ASP A 81 3.58 5.38 5.76
C ASP A 81 2.77 6.56 6.33
N ARG A 82 3.29 7.80 6.32
CA ARG A 82 2.55 8.96 6.88
C ARG A 82 1.24 9.25 6.16
N ASP A 83 1.19 8.92 4.88
CA ASP A 83 -0.01 9.10 4.05
C ASP A 83 -0.94 7.88 4.12
N TYR A 84 -0.51 6.81 4.81
CA TYR A 84 -1.23 5.55 4.97
C TYR A 84 -1.34 5.22 6.47
N GLY A 85 -2.30 5.81 7.21
CA GLY A 85 -2.51 5.46 8.62
C GLY A 85 -3.64 6.19 9.36
N LEU A 86 -4.28 5.48 10.30
CA LEU A 86 -5.42 5.83 11.17
C LEU A 86 -6.76 6.17 10.49
N GLN A 87 -6.74 6.70 9.27
CA GLN A 87 -7.93 7.03 8.46
C GLN A 87 -8.05 6.21 7.18
N CYS A 88 -7.17 5.23 6.96
CA CYS A 88 -7.58 4.11 6.14
C CYS A 88 -8.75 3.48 6.90
N ASP A 89 -9.97 3.64 6.37
CA ASP A 89 -11.07 2.79 6.79
C ASP A 89 -10.49 1.38 6.80
N ASP A 90 -10.60 0.71 7.95
CA ASP A 90 -10.20 -0.68 8.03
C ASP A 90 -11.17 -1.42 7.10
N ASP A 91 -10.79 -1.56 5.83
CA ASP A 91 -11.57 -2.26 4.78
C ASP A 91 -11.71 -3.77 5.10
N ASN A 92 -11.39 -4.19 6.32
CA ASN A 92 -11.95 -5.37 6.95
C ASN A 92 -13.44 -5.14 7.28
N ASP A 93 -14.22 -4.71 6.28
CA ASP A 93 -15.63 -5.06 6.27
C ASP A 93 -15.69 -6.58 6.44
N ASP A 94 -16.55 -7.04 7.35
CA ASP A 94 -16.85 -8.47 7.48
C ASP A 94 -17.14 -9.04 6.07
N ASP A 95 -16.61 -10.23 5.76
CA ASP A 95 -16.77 -10.86 4.44
C ASP A 95 -18.24 -10.85 3.98
N ASP A 96 -19.19 -10.97 4.92
CA ASP A 96 -20.62 -10.91 4.66
C ASP A 96 -21.10 -9.50 4.25
N VAL A 97 -20.54 -8.44 4.85
CA VAL A 97 -20.85 -7.04 4.51
C VAL A 97 -20.33 -6.71 3.12
N LEU A 98 -19.12 -7.15 2.79
CA LEU A 98 -18.53 -6.97 1.47
C LEU A 98 -19.36 -7.67 0.39
N GLU A 99 -19.76 -8.93 0.61
CA GLU A 99 -20.57 -9.67 -0.36
C GLU A 99 -21.98 -9.05 -0.51
N GLN A 100 -22.58 -8.54 0.58
CA GLN A 100 -23.85 -7.80 0.49
C GLN A 100 -23.72 -6.51 -0.33
N ASN A 101 -22.65 -5.74 -0.13
CA ASN A 101 -22.42 -4.51 -0.86
C ASN A 101 -22.17 -4.77 -2.36
N LYS A 102 -21.43 -5.83 -2.66
CA LYS A 102 -21.23 -6.32 -4.03
C LYS A 102 -22.54 -6.76 -4.68
N LEU A 103 -23.41 -7.48 -3.97
CA LEU A 103 -24.73 -7.88 -4.49
C LEU A 103 -25.62 -6.67 -4.77
N LYS A 104 -25.71 -5.71 -3.84
CA LYS A 104 -26.44 -4.44 -4.04
C LYS A 104 -25.93 -3.66 -5.24
N PHE A 105 -24.61 -3.64 -5.42
CA PHE A 105 -23.98 -2.99 -6.57
C PHE A 105 -24.36 -3.70 -7.87
N LEU A 106 -24.24 -5.03 -7.94
CA LEU A 106 -24.60 -5.84 -9.11
C LEU A 106 -26.08 -5.67 -9.50
N ASP A 107 -26.99 -5.62 -8.53
CA ASP A 107 -28.42 -5.36 -8.76
C ASP A 107 -28.68 -3.94 -9.30
N SER A 108 -27.80 -2.98 -9.01
CA SER A 108 -27.93 -1.60 -9.47
C SER A 108 -27.42 -1.38 -10.91
N LEU A 109 -26.62 -2.30 -11.45
CA LEU A 109 -26.03 -2.23 -12.79
C LEU A 109 -27.03 -2.34 -13.94
N PRO A 110 -27.95 -3.33 -13.98
CA PRO A 110 -28.91 -3.42 -15.07
C PRO A 110 -29.85 -2.21 -15.02
N LYS A 111 -29.82 -1.40 -16.08
CA LYS A 111 -30.78 -0.31 -16.30
C LYS A 111 -31.79 -0.71 -17.35
N SER A 112 -33.06 -0.37 -17.12
CA SER A 112 -34.08 -0.54 -18.14
C SER A 112 -33.82 0.43 -19.31
N ILE A 113 -34.35 0.11 -20.49
CA ILE A 113 -34.24 1.00 -21.67
C ILE A 113 -34.83 2.38 -21.35
N ASP A 114 -35.95 2.42 -20.62
CA ASP A 114 -36.58 3.67 -20.22
C ASP A 114 -35.70 4.51 -19.29
N ASP A 115 -34.97 3.86 -18.38
CA ASP A 115 -34.04 4.56 -17.48
C ASP A 115 -32.80 5.06 -18.22
N ILE A 116 -32.31 4.30 -19.20
CA ILE A 116 -31.24 4.73 -20.09
C ILE A 116 -31.67 5.98 -20.87
N CYS A 117 -32.87 5.99 -21.44
CA CYS A 117 -33.40 7.15 -22.16
C CYS A 117 -33.55 8.38 -21.25
N LYS A 118 -33.99 8.20 -20.00
CA LYS A 118 -34.07 9.30 -19.02
C LYS A 118 -32.69 9.85 -18.66
N ILE A 119 -31.71 8.96 -18.45
CA ILE A 119 -30.32 9.36 -18.16
C ILE A 119 -29.74 10.12 -19.35
N GLU A 120 -29.94 9.64 -20.58
CA GLU A 120 -29.47 10.33 -21.79
C GLU A 120 -30.02 11.76 -21.89
N VAL A 121 -31.33 11.92 -21.69
CA VAL A 121 -31.99 13.23 -21.78
C VAL A 121 -31.54 14.17 -20.65
N SER A 122 -31.43 13.66 -19.42
CA SER A 122 -31.06 14.45 -18.24
C SER A 122 -29.56 14.79 -18.16
N THR A 123 -28.70 14.03 -18.84
CA THR A 123 -27.24 14.26 -18.88
C THR A 123 -26.77 14.98 -20.15
N ARG A 124 -27.71 15.54 -20.94
CA ARG A 124 -27.38 16.43 -22.07
C ARG A 124 -26.55 17.63 -21.59
N GLY A 125 -25.58 18.05 -22.42
CA GLY A 125 -24.55 19.01 -22.02
C GLY A 125 -23.27 18.37 -21.47
N GLN A 126 -23.29 17.07 -21.17
CA GLN A 126 -22.10 16.26 -20.85
C GLN A 126 -21.23 16.92 -19.77
N ALA A 127 -20.00 17.34 -20.09
CA ALA A 127 -19.04 17.89 -19.14
C ALA A 127 -19.54 19.14 -18.39
N SER A 128 -20.48 19.90 -18.96
CA SER A 128 -21.08 21.07 -18.30
C SER A 128 -22.28 20.72 -17.41
N ASN A 129 -22.62 19.43 -17.27
CA ASN A 129 -23.75 18.95 -16.49
C ASN A 129 -23.23 18.11 -15.30
N ASP A 130 -23.62 18.48 -14.09
CA ASP A 130 -23.13 17.80 -12.89
C ASP A 130 -23.70 16.38 -12.75
N LEU A 131 -24.93 16.14 -13.23
CA LEU A 131 -25.52 14.79 -13.28
C LEU A 131 -24.72 13.87 -14.19
N TRP A 132 -24.14 14.39 -15.27
CA TRP A 132 -23.28 13.60 -16.15
C TRP A 132 -21.99 13.16 -15.44
N LYS A 133 -21.41 14.01 -14.58
CA LYS A 133 -20.19 13.67 -13.81
C LYS A 133 -20.50 12.57 -12.79
N GLU A 134 -21.63 12.68 -12.10
CA GLU A 134 -22.11 11.67 -11.14
C GLU A 134 -22.40 10.32 -11.82
N HIS A 135 -23.07 10.33 -12.98
CA HIS A 135 -23.29 9.10 -13.73
C HIS A 135 -21.99 8.50 -14.24
N ARG A 136 -21.03 9.32 -14.69
CA ARG A 136 -19.77 8.84 -15.25
C ARG A 136 -18.79 8.33 -14.20
N SER A 137 -18.79 8.86 -12.97
CA SER A 137 -17.95 8.33 -11.89
C SER A 137 -18.30 6.88 -11.54
N ASN A 138 -19.54 6.47 -11.82
CA ASN A 138 -20.05 5.12 -11.57
C ASN A 138 -19.90 4.17 -12.78
N MET A 139 -19.28 4.62 -13.88
CA MET A 139 -19.08 3.82 -15.09
C MET A 139 -17.60 3.57 -15.36
N LEU A 140 -17.25 2.34 -15.76
CA LEU A 140 -15.96 2.04 -16.36
C LEU A 140 -15.91 2.64 -17.78
N THR A 141 -15.64 3.93 -17.90
CA THR A 141 -15.47 4.55 -19.22
C THR A 141 -14.03 4.37 -19.70
N ALA A 142 -13.86 3.96 -20.97
CA ALA A 142 -12.61 4.10 -21.71
C ALA A 142 -12.22 5.58 -21.92
#